data_AF-A0A2P2FVK4-F1
#
_entry.id   AF-A0A2P2FVK4-F1
#
_cell.length_a   1.000
_cell.length_b   1.000
_cell.length_c   1.000
_cell.angle_alpha   90.00
_cell.angle_beta   90.00
_cell.angle_gamma   90.00
#
_symmetry.space_group_name_H-M   'P 1'
#
loop_
_entity.id
_entity.type
_entity.pdbx_description
1 polymer ?
#
loop_
_entity_poly.entity_id
_entity_poly.type
_entity_poly.pdbx_seq_one_letter_code
_entity_poly.pdbx_strand_id
1 'polypeptide(L)'
;MPMSNHDSDMSIVAQLRSINRETGMFVSGVLYDTITESDQIRFATKLADLALAIKNRVESGTHNLVLEGTVSDDGLAASDDVPPSAS
;
A
#
# COMPACT_ATOMS: atom_id res chain seq x y z
N MET A 1 -12.72 13.18 20.27
CA MET A 1 -13.81 13.15 19.26
C MET A 1 -13.30 12.31 18.09
N PRO A 2 -14.05 11.34 17.56
CA PRO A 2 -13.61 10.57 16.40
C PRO A 2 -13.42 11.53 15.21
N MET A 3 -12.24 11.51 14.58
CA MET A 3 -11.98 12.26 13.35
C MET A 3 -12.89 11.72 12.24
N SER A 4 -13.38 12.61 11.37
CA SER A 4 -14.14 12.15 10.22
C SER A 4 -13.22 11.39 9.25
N ASN A 5 -13.80 10.47 8.48
CA ASN A 5 -13.10 9.76 7.42
C ASN A 5 -12.41 10.72 6.42
N HIS A 6 -13.02 11.88 6.16
CA HIS A 6 -12.47 12.92 5.30
C HIS A 6 -11.23 13.60 5.92
N ASP A 7 -11.25 13.88 7.22
CA ASP A 7 -10.09 14.45 7.93
C ASP A 7 -8.90 13.47 7.95
N SER A 8 -9.20 12.18 8.08
CA SER A 8 -8.20 11.11 8.04
C SER A 8 -7.56 11.00 6.66
N ASP A 9 -8.35 11.06 5.58
CA ASP A 9 -7.85 11.04 4.21
C ASP A 9 -6.97 12.26 3.90
N MET A 10 -7.38 13.45 4.34
CA MET A 10 -6.57 14.67 4.20
C MET A 10 -5.26 14.61 4.98
N SER A 11 -5.28 14.03 6.18
CA SER A 11 -4.08 13.80 6.99
C SER A 11 -3.09 12.85 6.30
N ILE A 12 -3.56 11.73 5.76
CA ILE A 12 -2.74 10.77 5.00
C ILE A 12 -2.12 11.46 3.77
N VAL A 13 -2.92 12.22 3.01
CA VAL A 13 -2.42 12.96 1.84
C VAL A 13 -1.37 14.00 2.23
N ALA A 14 -1.55 14.71 3.35
CA ALA A 14 -0.59 15.67 3.86
C ALA A 14 0.74 15.00 4.26
N GLN A 15 0.67 13.85 4.95
CA GLN A 15 1.84 13.06 5.32
C GLN A 15 2.59 12.53 4.08
N LEU A 16 1.88 12.00 3.09
CA LEU A 16 2.46 11.53 1.83
C LEU A 16 3.16 12.66 1.07
N ARG A 17 2.57 13.85 1.01
CA ARG A 17 3.22 15.04 0.40
C ARG A 17 4.49 15.43 1.14
N SER A 18 4.48 15.37 2.47
CA SER A 18 5.66 15.66 3.30
C SER A 18 6.80 14.67 3.02
N ILE A 19 6.48 13.37 3.00
CA ILE A 19 7.44 12.31 2.66
C ILE A 19 8.01 12.50 1.25
N ASN A 20 7.15 12.75 0.25
CA ASN A 20 7.60 12.97 -1.14
C ASN A 20 8.56 14.17 -1.27
N ARG A 21 8.33 15.25 -0.52
CA ARG A 21 9.25 16.40 -0.51
C ARG A 21 10.62 16.07 0.08
N GLU A 22 10.68 15.18 1.06
CA GLU A 22 11.92 14.81 1.75
C GLU A 22 12.64 13.62 1.09
N THR A 23 11.93 12.82 0.28
CA THR A 23 12.46 11.59 -0.33
C THR A 23 13.69 11.84 -1.19
N GLY A 24 13.68 12.91 -2.02
CA GLY A 24 14.84 13.23 -2.86
C GLY A 24 16.09 13.54 -2.05
N MET A 25 15.95 14.33 -0.97
CA MET A 25 17.07 14.64 -0.06
C MET A 25 17.54 13.39 0.65
N PHE A 26 16.62 12.58 1.17
CA PHE A 26 16.94 11.31 1.84
C PHE A 26 17.76 10.39 0.92
N VAL A 27 17.27 10.12 -0.30
CA VAL A 27 17.95 9.25 -1.27
C VAL A 27 19.32 9.82 -1.65
N SER A 28 19.40 11.12 -1.92
CA SER A 28 20.70 11.75 -2.22
C SER A 28 21.67 11.62 -1.05
N GLY A 29 21.19 11.79 0.18
CA GLY A 29 22.01 11.68 1.38
C GLY A 29 22.55 10.26 1.59
N VAL A 30 21.74 9.23 1.29
CA VAL A 30 22.18 7.82 1.31
C VAL A 30 23.22 7.57 0.23
N LEU A 31 23.00 8.04 -1.00
CA LEU A 31 23.91 7.78 -2.14
C LEU A 31 25.27 8.46 -1.98
N TYR A 32 25.32 9.63 -1.34
CA TYR A 32 26.55 10.39 -1.12
C TYR A 32 27.13 10.22 0.29
N ASP A 33 26.57 9.31 1.11
CA ASP A 33 27.00 9.06 2.49
C ASP A 33 27.05 10.33 3.37
N THR A 34 26.12 11.24 3.13
CA THR A 34 25.99 12.53 3.85
C THR A 34 24.82 12.54 4.84
N ILE A 35 24.03 11.48 4.88
CA ILE A 35 22.87 11.36 5.76
C ILE A 35 23.27 10.84 7.14
N THR A 36 22.82 11.53 8.20
CA THR A 36 23.08 11.09 9.56
C THR A 36 22.16 9.93 9.96
N GLU A 37 22.57 9.10 10.93
CA GLU A 37 21.72 8.06 11.52
C GLU A 37 20.39 8.65 12.03
N SER A 38 20.43 9.84 12.63
CA SER A 38 19.23 10.54 13.12
C SER A 38 18.27 10.90 11.98
N ASP A 39 18.77 11.33 10.84
CA ASP A 39 17.95 11.61 9.66
C ASP A 39 17.36 10.32 9.07
N GLN A 40 18.12 9.22 9.10
CA GLN A 40 17.63 7.92 8.68
C GLN A 40 16.46 7.44 9.54
N ILE A 41 16.64 7.46 10.86
CA ILE A 41 15.59 7.09 11.82
C ILE A 41 14.38 7.99 11.63
N ARG A 42 14.57 9.31 11.53
CA ARG A 42 13.47 10.27 11.34
C ARG A 42 12.67 9.99 10.08
N PHE A 43 13.32 9.70 8.95
CA PHE A 43 12.62 9.40 7.71
C PHE A 43 11.88 8.06 7.79
N ALA A 44 12.49 7.04 8.40
CA ALA A 44 11.85 5.75 8.63
C ALA A 44 10.61 5.87 9.53
N THR A 45 10.67 6.66 10.61
CA THR A 45 9.52 6.92 11.49
C THR A 45 8.37 7.55 10.73
N LYS A 46 8.63 8.52 9.85
CA LYS A 46 7.57 9.12 9.01
C LYS A 46 6.88 8.10 8.11
N LEU A 47 7.63 7.16 7.52
CA LEU A 47 7.05 6.09 6.71
C LEU A 47 6.19 5.14 7.56
N ALA A 48 6.65 4.80 8.75
CA ALA A 48 5.90 3.97 9.69
C ALA A 48 4.59 4.65 10.15
N ASP A 49 4.64 5.94 10.47
CA ASP A 49 3.47 6.73 10.86
C ASP A 49 2.43 6.79 9.73
N LEU A 50 2.88 7.00 8.48
CA LEU A 50 2.01 6.98 7.31
C LEU A 50 1.35 5.59 7.14
N ALA A 51 2.13 4.52 7.27
CA ALA A 51 1.61 3.15 7.17
C ALA A 51 0.56 2.87 8.25
N LEU A 52 0.78 3.33 9.48
CA LEU A 52 -0.16 3.21 10.58
C LEU A 52 -1.45 4.02 10.32
N ALA A 53 -1.33 5.25 9.80
CA ALA A 53 -2.47 6.08 9.44
C ALA A 53 -3.35 5.41 8.37
N ILE A 54 -2.73 4.83 7.33
CA ILE A 54 -3.43 4.08 6.29
C ILE A 54 -4.12 2.84 6.88
N LYS A 55 -3.41 2.06 7.70
CA LYS A 55 -3.98 0.89 8.37
C LYS A 55 -5.22 1.27 9.18
N ASN A 56 -5.12 2.27 10.04
CA ASN A 56 -6.23 2.75 10.87
C ASN A 56 -7.40 3.24 10.02
N ARG A 57 -7.12 3.88 8.86
CA ARG A 57 -8.17 4.32 7.95
C ARG A 57 -8.93 3.16 7.30
N VAL A 58 -8.21 2.10 6.91
CA VAL A 58 -8.80 0.88 6.37
C VAL A 58 -9.61 0.17 7.45
N GLU A 59 -9.03 -0.03 8.63
CA GLU A 59 -9.68 -0.73 9.75
C GLU A 59 -10.92 0.04 10.27
N SER A 60 -10.85 1.36 10.31
CA SER A 60 -11.99 2.25 10.63
C SER A 60 -13.01 2.33 9.49
N GLY A 61 -12.62 2.00 8.25
CA GLY A 61 -13.48 1.96 7.07
C GLY A 61 -14.15 0.61 6.86
N THR A 62 -13.63 -0.47 7.46
CA THR A 62 -14.18 -1.84 7.39
C THR A 62 -15.41 -2.07 8.26
N HIS A 63 -16.40 -1.20 8.12
CA HIS A 63 -17.78 -1.67 8.06
C HIS A 63 -18.18 -1.72 6.57
N ASN A 64 -18.00 -2.89 5.96
CA ASN A 64 -18.61 -3.31 4.70
C ASN A 64 -18.02 -2.78 3.38
N LEU A 65 -16.77 -3.12 3.05
CA LEU A 65 -16.33 -3.16 1.65
C LEU A 65 -15.92 -4.59 1.29
N VAL A 66 -16.93 -5.40 0.97
CA VAL A 66 -16.76 -6.68 0.27
C VAL A 66 -16.23 -6.34 -1.13
N LEU A 67 -14.96 -6.64 -1.40
CA LEU A 67 -14.43 -6.72 -2.76
C LEU A 67 -14.91 -8.05 -3.36
N GLU A 68 -16.19 -8.14 -3.71
CA GLU A 68 -16.70 -9.16 -4.64
C GLU A 68 -16.31 -8.71 -6.05
N GLY A 69 -15.03 -8.85 -6.37
CA GLY A 69 -14.60 -8.95 -7.76
C GLY A 69 -14.73 -10.41 -8.16
N THR A 70 -15.82 -10.77 -8.83
CA THR A 70 -15.89 -12.05 -9.56
C THR A 70 -14.75 -12.10 -10.55
N VAL A 71 -13.79 -12.99 -10.29
CA VAL A 71 -12.83 -13.43 -11.31
C VAL A 71 -13.62 -14.31 -12.27
N SER A 72 -14.15 -13.74 -13.34
CA SER A 72 -14.54 -14.50 -14.52
C SER A 72 -13.25 -14.97 -15.18
N ASP A 73 -12.82 -16.20 -14.86
CA ASP A 73 -11.83 -16.89 -15.67
C ASP A 73 -12.53 -17.27 -16.99
N ASP A 74 -12.34 -16.42 -17.99
CA ASP A 74 -12.79 -16.62 -19.35
C ASP A 74 -11.99 -17.80 -19.90
N GLY A 75 -12.70 -18.88 -20.25
CA GLY A 75 -12.14 -20.19 -20.54
C GLY A 75 -10.98 -20.16 -21.53
N LEU A 76 -9.79 -20.49 -21.01
CA LEU A 76 -8.70 -21.00 -21.83
C LEU A 76 -8.81 -22.52 -21.87
N ALA A 77 -9.40 -22.99 -22.97
CA ALA A 77 -9.32 -24.35 -23.45
C ALA A 77 -7.86 -24.83 -23.43
N ALA A 78 -7.55 -25.71 -22.47
CA ALA A 78 -6.43 -26.60 -22.54
C ALA A 78 -6.98 -28.01 -22.76
N SER A 79 -6.79 -28.47 -23.99
CA SER A 79 -7.05 -29.80 -24.51
C SER A 79 -6.50 -30.91 -23.60
N ASP A 80 -7.40 -31.73 -23.05
CA ASP A 80 -7.10 -33.09 -22.61
C ASP A 80 -7.83 -34.05 -23.57
N ASP A 81 -7.14 -34.39 -24.66
CA ASP A 81 -7.55 -35.43 -25.61
C ASP A 81 -7.22 -36.79 -24.97
N VAL A 82 -8.18 -37.34 -24.23
CA VAL A 82 -8.14 -38.73 -23.77
C VAL A 82 -9.09 -39.53 -24.65
N PRO A 83 -8.61 -40.37 -25.59
CA PRO A 83 -9.50 -41.27 -26.30
C PRO A 83 -9.98 -42.39 -25.35
N PRO A 84 -11.26 -42.80 -25.40
CA PRO A 84 -11.70 -43.97 -24.67
C PRO A 84 -11.13 -45.24 -25.34
N SER A 85 -10.27 -45.97 -24.62
CA SER A 85 -9.96 -47.36 -24.98
C SER A 85 -11.23 -48.20 -24.86
N ALA A 86 -11.76 -48.61 -26.00
CA ALA A 86 -12.74 -49.67 -26.12
C ALA A 86 -12.02 -51.02 -26.18
N SER A 87 -12.31 -51.92 -25.23
CA SER A 87 -12.53 -53.37 -25.40
C SER A 87 -12.71 -54.04 -24.05
#